data_AF-C0XJM9-F1
#
_entry.id   AF-C0XJM9-F1
#
_cell.length_a   1.000
_cell.length_b   1.000
_cell.length_c   1.000
_cell.angle_alpha   90.00
_cell.angle_beta   90.00
_cell.angle_gamma   90.00
#
_symmetry.space_group_name_H-M   'P 1'
#
loop_
_entity.id
_entity.type
_entity.pdbx_description
1 polymer ?
#
loop_
_entity_poly.entity_id
_entity_poly.type
_entity_poly.pdbx_seq_one_letter_code
_entity_poly.pdbx_strand_id
1 'polypeptide(L)'
;MNGRFWVNNHAHTFQSSQGTDLTFLAESLERIHYQRYNTGTAQPKLNAKVVGKIEVLCPTSNEQRKLGKLSYLINVLIAANQRRLDQLQSLKKYLMQNMFV
;
A
#
# COMPACT_ATOMS: atom_id res chain seq x y z
N MET A 1 1.41 9.59 -7.75
CA MET A 1 1.91 9.76 -9.13
C MET A 1 1.40 11.09 -9.65
N ASN A 2 2.28 11.91 -10.23
CA ASN A 2 1.87 13.13 -10.94
C ASN A 2 2.00 12.86 -12.44
N GLY A 3 0.91 12.97 -13.19
CA GLY A 3 0.89 12.71 -14.63
C GLY A 3 -0.45 12.16 -15.11
N ARG A 4 -0.66 12.17 -16.43
CA ARG A 4 -1.82 11.54 -17.06
C ARG A 4 -1.57 10.04 -17.16
N PHE A 5 -2.58 9.24 -16.86
CA PHE A 5 -2.55 7.78 -16.96
C PHE A 5 -3.86 7.26 -17.53
N TRP A 6 -3.82 6.09 -18.17
CA TRP A 6 -5.00 5.41 -18.69
C TRP A 6 -5.29 4.16 -17.85
N VAL A 7 -6.55 3.97 -17.48
CA VAL A 7 -6.98 2.88 -16.60
C VAL A 7 -7.95 1.99 -17.36
N ASN A 8 -7.73 0.68 -17.31
CA ASN A 8 -8.62 -0.31 -17.94
C ASN A 8 -9.75 -0.74 -16.99
N ASN A 9 -10.65 -1.60 -17.48
CA ASN A 9 -11.82 -2.09 -16.72
C ASN A 9 -11.50 -2.99 -15.51
N HIS A 10 -10.22 -3.26 -15.23
CA HIS A 10 -9.76 -4.06 -14.09
C HIS A 10 -9.20 -3.21 -12.95
N ALA A 11 -9.24 -1.89 -13.06
CA ALA A 11 -8.82 -0.98 -12.02
C ALA A 11 -9.90 0.06 -11.73
N HIS A 12 -10.07 0.38 -10.45
CA HIS A 12 -10.91 1.47 -9.98
C HIS A 12 -10.02 2.64 -9.60
N THR A 13 -10.38 3.84 -10.02
CA THR A 13 -9.72 5.05 -9.56
C THR A 13 -10.48 5.65 -8.40
N PHE A 14 -9.76 6.19 -7.42
CA PHE A 14 -10.31 6.89 -6.28
C PHE A 14 -9.83 8.32 -6.28
N GLN A 15 -10.77 9.24 -6.04
CA GLN A 15 -10.47 10.63 -5.79
C GLN A 15 -10.96 10.96 -4.38
N SER A 16 -10.07 11.55 -3.59
CA SER A 16 -10.39 12.01 -2.25
C SER A 16 -11.37 13.18 -2.30
N SER A 17 -12.33 13.22 -1.36
CA SER A 17 -13.13 14.42 -1.10
C SER A 17 -12.24 15.54 -0.53
N GLN A 18 -12.69 16.80 -0.65
CA GLN A 18 -11.96 17.93 -0.09
C GLN A 18 -11.77 17.76 1.42
N GLY A 19 -10.51 17.89 1.90
CA GLY A 19 -10.16 17.87 3.31
C GLY A 19 -9.63 16.53 3.86
N THR A 20 -9.64 15.46 3.06
CA THR A 20 -9.05 14.17 3.43
C THR A 20 -7.59 14.08 2.95
N ASP A 21 -6.70 13.68 3.85
CA ASP A 21 -5.28 13.47 3.53
C ASP A 21 -5.11 12.22 2.65
N LEU A 22 -4.49 12.39 1.48
CA LEU A 22 -4.38 11.32 0.48
C LEU A 22 -3.48 10.17 0.96
N THR A 23 -2.43 10.48 1.74
CA THR A 23 -1.55 9.46 2.29
C THR A 23 -2.28 8.62 3.32
N PHE A 24 -3.03 9.26 4.23
CA PHE A 24 -3.90 8.55 5.17
C PHE A 24 -4.93 7.67 4.46
N LEU A 25 -5.58 8.19 3.41
CA LEU A 25 -6.58 7.43 2.66
C LEU A 25 -5.97 6.22 1.97
N ALA A 26 -4.83 6.38 1.30
CA ALA A 26 -4.12 5.28 0.64
C ALA A 26 -3.76 4.18 1.65
N GLU A 27 -3.12 4.54 2.75
CA GLU A 27 -2.74 3.61 3.83
C GLU A 27 -3.95 2.93 4.46
N SER A 28 -5.07 3.64 4.60
CA SER A 28 -6.31 3.08 5.13
C SER A 28 -6.93 2.07 4.18
N LEU A 29 -6.93 2.35 2.87
CA LEU A 29 -7.44 1.45 1.85
C LEU A 29 -6.56 0.21 1.67
N GLU A 30 -5.24 0.32 1.80
CA GLU A 30 -4.32 -0.83 1.71
C GLU A 30 -4.49 -1.83 2.85
N ARG A 31 -4.96 -1.38 4.03
CA ARG A 31 -5.21 -2.25 5.19
C ARG A 31 -6.52 -3.04 5.11
N ILE A 32 -7.37 -2.77 4.11
CA ILE A 32 -8.68 -3.44 4.00
C ILE A 32 -8.50 -4.84 3.42
N HIS A 33 -9.05 -5.84 4.12
CA HIS A 33 -9.11 -7.21 3.60
C HIS A 33 -10.24 -7.37 2.59
N TYR A 34 -9.95 -7.08 1.31
CA TYR A 34 -10.95 -7.06 0.23
C TYR A 34 -11.60 -8.41 -0.10
N GLN A 35 -11.02 -9.52 0.35
CA GLN A 35 -11.49 -10.88 0.06
C GLN A 35 -12.98 -11.09 0.38
N ARG A 36 -13.46 -10.48 1.47
CA ARG A 36 -14.87 -10.57 1.91
C ARG A 36 -15.85 -9.79 1.02
N TYR A 37 -15.34 -8.91 0.17
CA TYR A 37 -16.11 -8.05 -0.73
C TYR A 37 -16.05 -8.52 -2.18
N ASN A 38 -15.35 -9.63 -2.45
CA ASN A 38 -15.33 -10.23 -3.77
C ASN A 38 -16.72 -10.76 -4.15
N THR A 39 -17.08 -10.53 -5.40
CA THR A 39 -18.31 -11.02 -6.02
C THR A 39 -17.98 -12.02 -7.13
N GLY A 40 -18.87 -12.99 -7.37
CA GLY A 40 -18.67 -14.06 -8.34
C GLY A 40 -17.95 -15.29 -7.78
N THR A 41 -18.44 -16.48 -8.11
CA THR A 41 -17.92 -17.77 -7.60
C THR A 41 -16.76 -18.31 -8.44
N ALA A 42 -16.79 -18.17 -9.76
CA ALA A 42 -15.77 -18.68 -10.67
C ALA A 42 -14.60 -17.73 -10.91
N GLN A 43 -14.86 -16.41 -10.96
CA GLN A 43 -13.84 -15.37 -11.11
C GLN A 43 -14.13 -14.24 -10.11
N PRO A 44 -13.44 -14.22 -8.96
CA PRO A 44 -13.64 -13.19 -7.94
C PRO A 44 -13.37 -11.80 -8.52
N LYS A 45 -14.34 -10.90 -8.39
CA LYS A 45 -14.22 -9.51 -8.83
C LYS A 45 -14.71 -8.55 -7.76
N LEU A 46 -13.95 -7.48 -7.55
CA LEU A 46 -14.34 -6.38 -6.70
C LEU A 46 -15.18 -5.37 -7.52
N ASN A 47 -16.48 -5.32 -7.26
CA ASN A 47 -17.41 -4.44 -7.98
C ASN A 47 -17.42 -3.04 -7.36
N ALA A 48 -17.36 -1.98 -8.16
CA ALA A 48 -17.41 -0.58 -7.72
C ALA A 48 -18.59 -0.29 -6.75
N LYS A 49 -19.77 -0.87 -7.01
CA LYS A 49 -20.95 -0.73 -6.12
C LYS A 49 -20.73 -1.33 -4.72
N VAL A 50 -19.90 -2.37 -4.62
CA VAL A 50 -19.54 -2.99 -3.34
C VAL A 50 -18.44 -2.17 -2.67
N VAL A 51 -17.42 -1.74 -3.43
CA VAL A 51 -16.33 -0.91 -2.88
C VAL A 51 -16.86 0.41 -2.31
N GLY A 52 -17.81 1.05 -2.99
CA GLY A 52 -18.43 2.30 -2.51
C GLY A 52 -19.21 2.16 -1.20
N LYS A 53 -19.45 0.94 -0.72
CA LYS A 53 -20.11 0.66 0.57
C LYS A 53 -19.12 0.28 1.68
N ILE A 54 -17.82 0.21 1.38
CA ILE A 54 -16.81 -0.11 2.37
C ILE A 54 -16.61 1.12 3.24
N GLU A 55 -16.94 0.98 4.53
CA GLU A 55 -16.76 2.04 5.51
C GLU A 55 -15.29 2.14 5.92
N VAL A 56 -14.77 3.36 5.94
CA VAL A 56 -13.42 3.68 6.40
C VAL A 56 -13.53 4.72 7.50
N LEU A 57 -12.92 4.43 8.65
CA LEU A 57 -12.81 5.40 9.74
C LEU A 57 -12.04 6.64 9.25
N CYS A 58 -12.70 7.80 9.28
CA CYS A 58 -12.14 9.05 8.83
C CYS A 58 -12.06 10.03 10.02
N PRO A 59 -10.92 10.07 10.74
CA PRO A 59 -10.73 10.95 11.90
C PRO A 59 -10.53 12.41 11.47
N THR A 60 -10.23 13.31 12.40
CA THR A 60 -10.02 14.73 12.08
C THR A 60 -8.82 14.93 11.15
N SER A 61 -8.81 15.97 10.32
CA SER A 61 -7.70 16.22 9.37
C SER A 61 -6.33 16.29 10.04
N ASN A 62 -6.26 16.77 11.30
CA ASN A 62 -4.99 16.80 12.05
C ASN A 62 -4.51 15.38 12.42
N GLU A 63 -5.42 14.51 12.83
CA GLU A 63 -5.12 13.10 13.12
C GLU A 63 -4.75 12.35 11.85
N GLN A 64 -5.49 12.56 10.76
CA GLN A 64 -5.18 11.98 9.46
C GLN A 64 -3.73 12.28 9.04
N ARG A 65 -3.31 13.55 9.12
CA ARG A 65 -1.94 13.96 8.79
C ARG A 65 -0.89 13.29 9.70
N LYS A 66 -1.16 13.18 10.99
CA LYS A 66 -0.24 12.50 11.94
C LYS A 66 -0.13 11.01 11.63
N LEU A 67 -1.26 10.35 11.40
CA LEU A 67 -1.32 8.92 11.06
C LEU A 67 -0.68 8.63 9.71
N GLY A 68 -0.98 9.43 8.68
CA GLY A 68 -0.36 9.31 7.36
C GLY A 68 1.16 9.49 7.43
N LYS A 69 1.64 10.50 8.18
CA LYS A 69 3.09 10.68 8.39
C LYS A 69 3.74 9.51 9.14
N LEU A 70 3.08 8.99 10.17
CA LEU A 70 3.57 7.83 10.93
C LEU A 70 3.68 6.59 10.04
N SER A 71 2.61 6.25 9.31
CA SER A 71 2.60 5.14 8.35
C SER A 71 3.71 5.27 7.31
N TYR A 72 3.86 6.47 6.72
CA TYR A 72 4.94 6.73 5.76
C TYR A 72 6.33 6.47 6.35
N LEU A 73 6.61 6.96 7.57
CA LEU A 73 7.89 6.74 8.24
C LEU A 73 8.16 5.27 8.52
N ILE A 74 7.13 4.51 8.91
CA ILE A 74 7.24 3.05 9.12
C ILE A 74 7.61 2.36 7.80
N ASN A 75 6.93 2.68 6.70
CA ASN A 75 7.21 2.10 5.39
C ASN A 75 8.63 2.43 4.90
N VAL A 76 9.10 3.67 5.11
CA VAL A 76 10.49 4.06 4.81
C VAL A 76 11.49 3.26 5.63
N LEU A 77 11.24 3.05 6.92
CA LEU A 77 12.11 2.28 7.80
C LEU A 77 12.17 0.80 7.38
N ILE A 78 11.02 0.20 7.07
CA ILE A 78 10.94 -1.18 6.55
C ILE A 78 11.77 -1.31 5.27
N ALA A 79 11.59 -0.39 4.31
CA ALA A 79 12.34 -0.41 3.05
C ALA A 79 13.85 -0.20 3.25
N ALA A 80 14.27 0.62 4.22
CA ALA A 80 15.68 0.79 4.57
C ALA A 80 16.27 -0.50 5.18
N ASN A 81 15.53 -1.14 6.09
CA ASN A 81 15.96 -2.39 6.71
C ASN A 81 16.03 -3.55 5.71
N GLN A 82 15.07 -3.65 4.79
CA GLN A 82 15.08 -4.67 3.74
C GLN A 82 16.31 -4.52 2.83
N ARG A 83 16.60 -3.28 2.37
CA ARG A 83 17.82 -3.02 1.58
C ARG A 83 19.09 -3.42 2.32
N ARG A 84 19.18 -3.11 3.61
CA ARG A 84 20.33 -3.51 4.44
C ARG A 84 20.43 -5.03 4.57
N LEU A 85 19.31 -5.72 4.76
CA LEU A 85 19.27 -7.18 4.81
C LEU A 85 19.78 -7.79 3.49
N ASP A 86 19.30 -7.29 2.35
CA ASP A 86 19.70 -7.78 1.02
C ASP A 86 21.21 -7.57 0.75
N GLN A 87 21.75 -6.43 1.21
CA GLN A 87 23.19 -6.14 1.15
C GLN A 87 24.00 -7.12 2.01
N LEU A 88 23.57 -7.38 3.24
CA LEU A 88 24.25 -8.32 4.13
C LEU A 88 24.20 -9.76 3.60
N GLN A 89 23.07 -10.18 3.03
CA GLN A 89 22.95 -11.48 2.38
C GLN A 89 23.88 -11.61 1.18
N SER A 90 23.97 -10.57 0.36
CA SER A 90 24.87 -10.52 -0.80
C SER A 90 26.34 -10.57 -0.39
N LEU A 91 26.72 -9.81 0.65
CA LEU A 91 28.06 -9.83 1.21
C LEU A 91 28.41 -11.19 1.80
N LYS A 92 27.50 -11.78 2.60
CA LYS A 92 27.68 -13.14 3.14
C LYS A 92 27.93 -14.15 2.02
N LYS A 93 27.14 -14.10 0.95
CA LYS A 93 27.30 -14.99 -0.21
C LYS A 93 28.67 -14.82 -0.86
N TYR A 94 29.09 -13.59 -1.11
CA TYR A 94 30.42 -13.28 -1.67
C TYR A 94 31.54 -13.83 -0.79
N LEU A 95 31.50 -13.58 0.53
CA LEU A 95 32.52 -14.06 1.45
C LEU A 95 32.60 -15.58 1.48
N MET A 96 31.46 -16.29 1.51
CA MET A 96 31.45 -17.76 1.47
C MET A 96 32.02 -18.33 0.16
N GLN A 97 31.75 -17.68 -0.98
CA GLN A 97 32.29 -18.10 -2.28
C GLN A 97 33.82 -17.93 -2.37
N ASN A 98 34.37 -16.94 -1.67
CA ASN A 98 35.81 -16.63 -1.69
C ASN A 98 36.56 -17.17 -0.44
N MET A 99 35.92 -17.98 0.40
CA MET A 99 36.50 -18.47 1.66
C MET A 99 37.45 -19.67 1.46
N PHE A 100 37.28 -20.43 0.37
CA PHE A 100 38.01 -21.67 0.08
C PHE A 100 38.81 -21.60 -1.22
N VAL A 101 39.11 -20.37 -1.68
CA VAL A 101 40.06 -20.11 -2.77
C VAL A 101 41.40 -19.71 -2.16
#